data_AF-A0A848C7U7-F1
#
_entry.id   AF-A0A848C7U7-F1
#
_cell.length_a   1.000
_cell.length_b   1.000
_cell.length_c   1.000
_cell.angle_alpha   90.00
_cell.angle_beta   90.00
_cell.angle_gamma   90.00
#
_symmetry.space_group_name_H-M   'P 1'
#
loop_
_entity.id
_entity.type
_entity.pdbx_description
1 polymer ?
#
loop_
_entity_poly.entity_id
_entity_poly.type
_entity_poly.pdbx_seq_one_letter_code
_entity_poly.pdbx_strand_id
1 'polypeptide(L)'
;MAEMLESGDVKSSNLSKFEAEEYQKMGYYQLLLSRISKCRLWSKNNKVVIYFDIFDFSKVLDGLRKEYRFKEINPEVSSGEKVGFILKFQENNQCFKLLGNELFISSSYYLKNKGKVPDVEEFIKFEREFKEYIRKVFSSENIIGFNHKIEAIRKYYGIELSNCYFKLLRNGEQDEVKLNSFYLRDLRWAKERNSENLDSYLGLRVDKNQVNLEIRKNKPDYNPAVFEQILAPHNYPLGRFPSNTKYALSLMQQVVVNLISNVDTKNIRSVNGPPGTGKTTLLKDVFADLVVKQAMKMSETALLSGKLGGNMGELANYLTELQETTL
;
A
#
# COMPACT_ATOMS: atom_id res chain seq x y z
N MET A 1 1.04 -1.68 -11.10
CA MET A 1 1.37 -0.54 -11.99
C MET A 1 1.29 0.77 -11.23
N ALA A 2 0.13 1.17 -10.69
CA ALA A 2 -0.02 2.41 -9.90
C ALA A 2 1.05 2.59 -8.81
N GLU A 3 1.35 1.55 -8.03
CA GLU A 3 2.37 1.67 -6.98
C GLU A 3 3.82 1.82 -7.50
N MET A 4 4.15 1.28 -8.69
CA MET A 4 5.46 1.54 -9.32
C MET A 4 5.58 2.99 -9.77
N LEU A 5 4.44 3.62 -10.08
CA LEU A 5 4.37 5.01 -10.46
C LEU A 5 4.53 5.93 -9.24
N GLU A 6 4.16 5.50 -8.04
CA GLU A 6 4.37 6.29 -6.80
C GLU A 6 5.83 6.30 -6.31
N SER A 7 6.67 5.37 -6.78
CA SER A 7 8.08 5.32 -6.38
C SER A 7 8.82 6.58 -6.81
N GLY A 8 9.60 7.13 -5.87
CA GLY A 8 10.46 8.28 -6.11
C GLY A 8 9.70 9.62 -6.09
N ASP A 9 8.49 9.70 -5.54
CA ASP A 9 7.82 10.97 -5.26
C ASP A 9 8.77 11.91 -4.49
N VAL A 10 8.95 13.13 -5.01
CA VAL A 10 9.79 14.17 -4.41
C VAL A 10 9.19 15.55 -4.66
N LYS A 11 9.56 16.53 -3.82
CA LYS A 11 9.26 17.95 -4.05
C LYS A 11 10.57 18.72 -4.12
N SER A 12 10.96 19.15 -5.31
CA SER A 12 12.20 19.90 -5.54
C SER A 12 12.22 21.23 -4.79
N SER A 13 11.05 21.82 -4.52
CA SER A 13 10.88 23.01 -3.67
C SER A 13 11.48 22.90 -2.28
N ASN A 14 11.60 21.67 -1.76
CA ASN A 14 12.15 21.39 -0.43
C ASN A 14 13.65 21.06 -0.45
N LEU A 15 14.28 21.12 -1.63
CA LEU A 15 15.66 20.71 -1.86
C LEU A 15 16.50 21.91 -2.32
N SER A 16 17.81 21.81 -2.14
CA SER A 16 18.77 22.77 -2.70
C SER A 16 19.26 22.28 -4.06
N LYS A 17 19.16 23.13 -5.08
CA LYS A 17 19.63 22.82 -6.42
C LYS A 17 21.15 22.94 -6.53
N PHE A 18 21.79 22.11 -7.35
CA PHE A 18 23.17 22.37 -7.76
C PHE A 18 23.22 23.40 -8.87
N GLU A 19 23.58 24.64 -8.53
CA GLU A 19 23.75 25.71 -9.50
C GLU A 19 25.05 25.54 -10.29
N ALA A 20 24.96 25.68 -11.62
CA ALA A 20 26.10 25.46 -12.52
C ALA A 20 27.26 26.40 -12.22
N GLU A 21 26.99 27.67 -11.93
CA GLU A 21 28.00 28.68 -11.61
C GLU A 21 28.74 28.37 -10.30
N GLU A 22 28.02 27.94 -9.26
CA GLU A 22 28.62 27.57 -7.98
C GLU A 22 29.48 26.32 -8.15
N TYR A 23 28.94 25.29 -8.81
CA TYR A 23 29.64 24.04 -9.08
C TYR A 23 30.93 24.25 -9.88
N GLN A 24 30.90 25.04 -10.95
CA GLN A 24 32.09 25.28 -11.77
C GLN A 24 33.21 25.99 -10.99
N LYS A 25 32.85 26.84 -10.02
CA LYS A 25 33.83 27.59 -9.21
C LYS A 25 34.49 26.73 -8.13
N MET A 26 33.72 25.89 -7.42
CA MET A 26 34.21 25.23 -6.20
C MET A 26 34.07 23.69 -6.20
N GLY A 27 33.31 23.13 -7.14
CA GLY A 27 33.00 21.70 -7.21
C GLY A 27 32.02 21.21 -6.13
N TYR A 28 31.52 19.98 -6.29
CA TYR A 28 30.50 19.40 -5.40
C TYR A 28 30.93 19.38 -3.93
N TYR A 29 32.17 18.96 -3.66
CA TYR A 29 32.71 18.76 -2.32
C TYR A 29 32.76 20.06 -1.51
N GLN A 30 33.40 21.09 -2.06
CA GLN A 30 33.54 22.38 -1.38
C GLN A 30 32.18 23.08 -1.23
N LEU A 31 31.30 22.95 -2.24
CA LEU A 31 29.93 23.45 -2.17
C LEU A 31 29.20 22.82 -0.98
N LEU A 32 29.20 21.49 -0.86
CA LEU A 32 28.53 20.80 0.23
C LEU A 32 29.13 21.15 1.60
N LEU A 33 30.46 21.25 1.72
CA LEU A 33 31.10 21.71 2.96
C LEU A 33 30.69 23.14 3.33
N SER A 34 30.59 24.04 2.35
CA SER A 34 30.14 25.42 2.59
C SER A 34 28.68 25.51 3.08
N ARG A 35 27.85 24.52 2.71
CA ARG A 35 26.46 24.42 3.17
C ARG A 35 26.40 23.82 4.56
N ILE A 36 27.23 22.80 4.83
CA ILE A 36 27.40 22.20 6.17
C ILE A 36 27.89 23.23 7.19
N SER A 37 28.89 24.05 6.85
CA SER A 37 29.45 25.04 7.78
C SER A 37 28.46 26.14 8.18
N LYS A 38 27.44 26.39 7.35
CA LYS A 38 26.33 27.31 7.66
C LYS A 38 25.30 26.69 8.60
N CYS A 39 25.35 25.38 8.85
CA CYS A 39 24.46 24.72 9.80
C CYS A 39 24.99 24.83 11.24
N ARG A 40 24.34 25.64 12.08
CA ARG A 40 24.69 25.86 13.50
C ARG A 40 24.85 24.59 14.36
N LEU A 41 24.22 23.47 13.99
CA LEU A 41 24.15 22.22 14.76
C LEU A 41 24.50 21.01 13.88
N TRP A 42 25.63 21.06 13.17
CA TRP A 42 26.09 19.91 12.40
C TRP A 42 26.72 18.84 13.32
N SER A 43 26.24 17.61 13.23
CA SER A 43 26.77 16.44 13.94
C SER A 43 27.37 15.46 12.94
N LYS A 44 28.35 14.65 13.38
CA LYS A 44 28.93 13.56 12.59
C LYS A 44 27.87 12.55 12.11
N ASN A 45 26.75 12.42 12.81
CA ASN A 45 25.66 11.51 12.43
C ASN A 45 24.67 12.11 11.41
N ASN A 46 24.86 13.37 11.02
CA ASN A 46 24.05 13.99 9.97
C ASN A 46 24.45 13.45 8.60
N LYS A 47 23.51 13.53 7.66
CA LYS A 47 23.66 12.96 6.32
C LYS A 47 23.58 14.06 5.27
N VAL A 48 24.44 13.95 4.27
CA VAL A 48 24.30 14.68 3.01
C VAL A 48 23.59 13.75 2.03
N VAL A 49 22.45 14.19 1.52
CA VAL A 49 21.65 13.44 0.54
C VAL A 49 21.75 14.14 -0.80
N ILE A 50 22.10 13.41 -1.84
CA ILE A 50 22.17 13.90 -3.22
C ILE A 50 21.12 13.17 -4.04
N TYR A 51 20.26 13.95 -4.68
CA TYR A 51 19.17 13.50 -5.55
C TYR A 51 19.62 13.69 -6.99
N PHE A 52 19.59 12.62 -7.77
CA PHE A 52 19.97 12.62 -9.17
C PHE A 52 18.74 12.46 -10.04
N ASP A 53 18.69 13.26 -11.11
CA ASP A 53 17.66 13.19 -12.15
C ASP A 53 16.25 13.38 -11.57
N ILE A 54 15.99 14.56 -11.00
CA ILE A 54 14.62 14.99 -10.70
C ILE A 54 13.92 15.39 -11.99
N PHE A 55 12.74 14.84 -12.25
CA PHE A 55 11.97 15.07 -13.47
C PHE A 55 10.46 15.05 -13.24
N ASP A 56 9.71 15.67 -14.15
CA ASP A 56 8.26 15.65 -14.13
C ASP A 56 7.71 14.27 -14.52
N PHE A 57 6.72 13.78 -13.76
CA PHE A 57 6.10 12.47 -13.95
C PHE A 57 5.46 12.28 -15.34
N SER A 58 5.06 13.36 -16.02
CA SER A 58 4.61 13.31 -17.42
C SER A 58 5.58 12.58 -18.34
N LYS A 59 6.90 12.70 -18.11
CA LYS A 59 7.92 12.00 -18.91
C LYS A 59 7.80 10.47 -18.85
N VAL A 60 7.35 9.93 -17.72
CA VAL A 60 7.09 8.49 -17.55
C VAL A 60 5.81 8.11 -18.28
N LEU A 61 4.75 8.91 -18.11
CA LEU A 61 3.46 8.67 -18.77
C LEU A 61 3.59 8.72 -20.29
N ASP A 62 4.34 9.66 -20.84
CA ASP A 62 4.59 9.79 -22.28
C ASP A 62 5.28 8.54 -22.85
N GLY A 63 6.26 7.98 -22.13
CA GLY A 63 6.92 6.74 -22.51
C GLY A 63 5.94 5.56 -22.54
N LEU A 64 5.16 5.41 -21.47
CA LEU A 64 4.17 4.33 -21.36
C LEU A 64 3.04 4.45 -22.37
N ARG A 65 2.58 5.67 -22.67
CA ARG A 65 1.55 5.93 -23.70
C ARG A 65 2.02 5.47 -25.07
N LYS A 66 3.28 5.76 -25.44
CA LYS A 66 3.89 5.34 -26.71
C LYS A 66 3.95 3.81 -26.82
N GLU A 67 4.34 3.13 -25.74
CA GLU A 67 4.51 1.68 -25.72
C GLU A 67 3.17 0.92 -25.72
N TYR A 68 2.24 1.30 -24.84
CA TYR A 68 1.02 0.54 -24.57
C TYR A 68 -0.26 1.11 -25.22
N ARG A 69 -0.16 2.23 -25.95
CA ARG A 69 -1.25 2.85 -26.74
C ARG A 69 -2.56 3.12 -25.97
N PHE A 70 -2.48 3.56 -24.72
CA PHE A 70 -3.66 3.98 -23.94
C PHE A 70 -3.93 5.49 -24.05
N LYS A 71 -5.22 5.89 -24.00
CA LYS A 71 -5.66 7.29 -24.00
C LYS A 71 -5.28 8.00 -22.70
N GLU A 72 -5.27 9.35 -22.71
CA GLU A 72 -4.91 10.14 -21.52
C GLU A 72 -5.69 9.69 -20.27
N ILE A 73 -4.93 9.38 -19.23
CA ILE A 73 -5.44 9.14 -17.88
C ILE A 73 -5.71 10.51 -17.25
N ASN A 74 -6.79 10.59 -16.47
CA ASN A 74 -7.27 11.76 -15.72
C ASN A 74 -6.11 12.69 -15.25
N PRO A 75 -6.10 14.00 -15.59
CA PRO A 75 -4.99 14.92 -15.33
C PRO A 75 -4.56 15.01 -13.86
N GLU A 76 -5.43 14.70 -12.90
CA GLU A 76 -5.09 14.65 -11.47
C GLU A 76 -4.05 13.57 -11.12
N VAL A 77 -3.92 12.51 -11.94
CA VAL A 77 -2.92 11.44 -11.74
C VAL A 77 -1.55 11.83 -12.35
N SER A 78 -1.51 12.88 -13.16
CA SER A 78 -0.34 13.23 -13.98
C SER A 78 0.64 14.21 -13.33
N SER A 79 0.31 14.81 -12.19
CA SER A 79 1.11 15.88 -11.59
C SER A 79 2.04 15.35 -10.50
N GLY A 80 3.34 15.63 -10.62
CA GLY A 80 4.32 15.40 -9.56
C GLY A 80 5.74 15.27 -10.07
N GLU A 81 6.73 15.55 -9.22
CA GLU A 81 8.13 15.33 -9.53
C GLU A 81 8.57 13.96 -9.02
N LYS A 82 9.44 13.31 -9.78
CA LYS A 82 10.07 12.03 -9.45
C LYS A 82 11.58 12.21 -9.37
N VAL A 83 12.23 11.47 -8.48
CA VAL A 83 13.69 11.34 -8.45
C VAL A 83 14.13 10.06 -9.16
N GLY A 84 15.24 10.15 -9.89
CA GLY A 84 15.89 9.02 -10.50
C GLY A 84 16.50 8.07 -9.47
N PHE A 85 17.53 8.55 -8.77
CA PHE A 85 18.18 7.82 -7.68
C PHE A 85 18.77 8.76 -6.63
N ILE A 86 19.06 8.20 -5.45
CA ILE A 86 19.55 8.94 -4.29
C ILE A 86 20.82 8.30 -3.75
N LEU A 87 21.82 9.14 -3.50
CA LEU A 87 23.06 8.77 -2.83
C LEU A 87 23.15 9.51 -1.49
N LYS A 88 23.39 8.78 -0.41
CA LYS A 88 23.54 9.34 0.94
C LYS A 88 24.97 9.20 1.43
N PHE A 89 25.46 10.25 2.05
CA PHE A 89 26.84 10.34 2.54
C PHE A 89 26.87 10.82 3.98
N GLN A 90 27.85 10.33 4.72
CA GLN A 90 28.22 10.86 6.03
C GLN A 90 29.55 11.60 5.90
N GLU A 91 29.62 12.80 6.43
CA GLU A 91 30.87 13.54 6.51
C GLU A 91 31.70 12.99 7.68
N ASN A 92 32.96 12.64 7.41
CA ASN A 92 33.91 12.21 8.44
C ASN A 92 35.30 12.75 8.11
N ASN A 93 35.83 13.62 8.95
CA ASN A 93 37.21 14.13 8.88
C ASN A 93 37.64 14.50 7.44
N GLN A 94 36.88 15.37 6.77
CA GLN A 94 37.18 15.84 5.41
C GLN A 94 36.98 14.79 4.30
N CYS A 95 36.17 13.76 4.51
CA CYS A 95 35.70 12.90 3.43
C CYS A 95 34.19 12.63 3.53
N PHE A 96 33.54 12.49 2.37
CA PHE A 96 32.16 12.00 2.30
C PHE A 96 32.17 10.49 2.10
N LYS A 97 31.82 9.75 3.16
CA LYS A 97 31.70 8.30 3.13
C LYS A 97 30.29 7.92 2.65
N LEU A 98 30.22 7.10 1.60
CA LEU A 98 28.95 6.60 1.08
C LEU A 98 28.26 5.67 2.09
N LEU A 99 26.97 5.89 2.33
CA LEU A 99 26.11 4.98 3.08
C LEU A 99 25.56 3.91 2.14
N GLY A 100 26.38 2.90 1.83
CA GLY A 100 26.10 1.89 0.81
C GLY A 100 24.87 1.00 1.04
N ASN A 101 24.30 1.02 2.24
CA ASN A 101 23.05 0.30 2.57
C ASN A 101 21.80 1.16 2.31
N GLU A 102 21.96 2.47 2.13
CA GLU A 102 20.87 3.44 1.91
C GLU A 102 20.81 3.95 0.47
N LEU A 103 21.30 3.14 -0.48
CA LEU A 103 21.21 3.41 -1.91
C LEU A 103 19.79 3.16 -2.42
N PHE A 104 19.27 4.11 -3.21
CA PHE A 104 17.93 4.04 -3.76
C PHE A 104 17.92 4.42 -5.24
N ILE A 105 17.21 3.64 -6.06
CA ILE A 105 16.87 3.98 -7.45
C ILE A 105 15.40 3.68 -7.67
N SER A 106 14.66 4.61 -8.27
CA SER A 106 13.21 4.50 -8.38
C SER A 106 12.78 3.64 -9.57
N SER A 107 11.62 2.99 -9.47
CA SER A 107 10.97 2.38 -10.63
C SER A 107 10.56 3.41 -11.67
N SER A 108 10.24 4.65 -11.26
CA SER A 108 9.99 5.78 -12.16
C SER A 108 11.18 6.07 -13.08
N TYR A 109 12.41 5.98 -12.57
CA TYR A 109 13.63 6.11 -13.39
C TYR A 109 13.74 5.01 -14.45
N TYR A 110 13.45 3.77 -14.06
CA TYR A 110 13.46 2.65 -14.99
C TYR A 110 12.42 2.87 -16.10
N LEU A 111 11.19 3.22 -15.72
CA LEU A 111 10.08 3.44 -16.65
C LEU A 111 10.40 4.57 -17.64
N LYS A 112 10.93 5.70 -17.15
CA LYS A 112 11.35 6.84 -17.98
C LYS A 112 12.35 6.43 -19.06
N ASN A 113 13.35 5.63 -18.69
CA ASN A 113 14.48 5.32 -19.58
C ASN A 113 14.27 4.07 -20.44
N LYS A 114 13.39 3.15 -20.04
CA LYS A 114 13.13 1.90 -20.77
C LYS A 114 11.81 1.91 -21.53
N GLY A 115 10.88 2.81 -21.19
CA GLY A 115 9.56 2.92 -21.84
C GLY A 115 8.60 1.76 -21.57
N LYS A 116 9.04 0.72 -20.86
CA LYS A 116 8.25 -0.46 -20.54
C LYS A 116 8.16 -0.67 -19.03
N VAL A 117 7.05 -1.26 -18.58
CA VAL A 117 6.91 -1.71 -17.19
C VAL A 117 7.81 -2.92 -16.98
N PRO A 118 8.81 -2.87 -16.07
CA PRO A 118 9.65 -4.02 -15.81
C PRO A 118 8.85 -5.11 -15.13
N ASP A 119 9.24 -6.35 -15.40
CA ASP A 119 8.88 -7.42 -14.50
C ASP A 119 9.65 -7.31 -13.17
N VAL A 120 9.13 -7.92 -12.09
CA VAL A 120 9.70 -7.84 -10.73
C VAL A 120 11.17 -8.28 -10.72
N GLU A 121 11.49 -9.41 -11.35
CA GLU A 121 12.86 -9.92 -11.41
C GLU A 121 13.78 -9.00 -12.22
N GLU A 122 13.27 -8.43 -13.30
CA GLU A 122 14.00 -7.47 -14.14
C GLU A 122 14.37 -6.21 -13.34
N PHE A 123 13.42 -5.67 -12.57
CA PHE A 123 13.67 -4.50 -11.75
C PHE A 123 14.62 -4.80 -10.57
N ILE A 124 14.49 -5.95 -9.92
CA ILE A 124 15.41 -6.38 -8.85
C ILE A 124 16.84 -6.50 -9.40
N LYS A 125 17.00 -7.10 -10.58
CA LYS A 125 18.30 -7.20 -11.25
C LYS A 125 18.87 -5.82 -11.56
N PHE A 126 18.05 -4.92 -12.13
CA PHE A 126 18.43 -3.54 -12.42
C PHE A 126 18.86 -2.78 -11.17
N GLU A 127 18.11 -2.89 -10.07
CA GLU A 127 18.43 -2.25 -8.80
C GLU A 127 19.76 -2.79 -8.22
N ARG A 128 19.98 -4.11 -8.30
CA ARG A 128 21.22 -4.74 -7.86
C ARG A 128 22.44 -4.24 -8.65
N GLU A 129 22.34 -4.22 -9.98
CA GLU A 129 23.41 -3.74 -10.86
C GLU A 129 23.75 -2.27 -10.59
N PHE A 130 22.73 -1.42 -10.39
CA PHE A 130 22.92 -0.04 -9.94
C PHE A 130 23.69 0.03 -8.61
N LYS A 131 23.24 -0.72 -7.58
CA LYS A 131 23.86 -0.71 -6.26
C LYS A 131 25.32 -1.19 -6.30
N GLU A 132 25.61 -2.23 -7.09
CA GLU A 132 26.96 -2.76 -7.30
C GLU A 132 27.87 -1.74 -7.99
N TYR A 133 27.39 -1.09 -9.06
CA TYR A 133 28.12 -0.05 -9.76
C TYR A 133 28.49 1.12 -8.83
N ILE A 134 27.52 1.67 -8.10
CA ILE A 134 27.76 2.78 -7.18
C ILE A 134 28.76 2.38 -6.09
N ARG A 135 28.61 1.19 -5.50
CA ARG A 135 29.58 0.70 -4.49
C ARG A 135 30.98 0.60 -5.07
N LYS A 136 31.13 0.10 -6.30
CA LYS A 136 32.43 0.02 -6.99
C LYS A 136 33.06 1.40 -7.23
N VAL A 137 32.26 2.41 -7.59
CA VAL A 137 32.74 3.80 -7.76
C VAL A 137 33.29 4.35 -6.44
N PHE A 138 32.67 4.02 -5.31
CA PHE A 138 33.06 4.52 -3.99
C PHE A 138 33.95 3.56 -3.15
N SER A 139 34.20 2.32 -3.61
CA SER A 139 34.99 1.32 -2.87
C SER A 139 36.50 1.51 -2.97
N SER A 140 36.98 2.15 -4.03
CA SER A 140 38.40 2.44 -4.17
C SER A 140 38.79 3.64 -3.30
N GLU A 141 39.81 3.46 -2.46
CA GLU A 141 40.65 4.51 -1.86
C GLU A 141 41.45 5.29 -2.95
N ASN A 142 40.91 5.37 -4.17
CA ASN A 142 41.55 6.03 -5.28
C ASN A 142 41.66 7.52 -5.01
N ILE A 143 42.80 8.08 -5.45
CA ILE A 143 43.21 9.49 -5.45
C ILE A 143 42.18 10.42 -6.15
N ILE A 144 41.23 9.85 -6.91
CA ILE A 144 40.16 10.56 -7.59
C ILE A 144 39.14 11.10 -6.56
N GLY A 145 39.22 12.40 -6.29
CA GLY A 145 38.38 13.10 -5.32
C GLY A 145 36.88 12.99 -5.60
N PHE A 146 36.08 13.19 -4.55
CA PHE A 146 34.61 13.11 -4.53
C PHE A 146 33.93 13.73 -5.77
N ASN A 147 34.40 14.90 -6.22
CA ASN A 147 33.84 15.60 -7.38
C ASN A 147 33.86 14.78 -8.67
N HIS A 148 34.98 14.12 -8.95
CA HIS A 148 35.14 13.32 -10.16
C HIS A 148 34.26 12.07 -10.10
N LYS A 149 34.08 11.45 -8.92
CA LYS A 149 33.19 10.30 -8.73
C LYS A 149 31.73 10.67 -9.00
N ILE A 150 31.26 11.78 -8.44
CA ILE A 150 29.91 12.30 -8.69
C ILE A 150 29.72 12.63 -10.18
N GLU A 151 30.71 13.26 -10.81
CA GLU A 151 30.65 13.62 -12.23
C GLU A 151 30.67 12.39 -13.15
N ALA A 152 31.44 11.36 -12.80
CA ALA A 152 31.46 10.09 -13.53
C ALA A 152 30.09 9.40 -13.48
N ILE A 153 29.44 9.36 -12.30
CA ILE A 153 28.09 8.82 -12.14
C ILE A 153 27.10 9.61 -12.99
N ARG A 154 27.15 10.95 -12.92
CA ARG A 154 26.28 11.84 -13.69
C ARG A 154 26.39 11.60 -15.19
N LYS A 155 27.62 11.51 -15.72
CA LYS A 155 27.89 11.23 -17.14
C LYS A 155 27.45 9.83 -17.56
N TYR A 156 27.73 8.82 -16.73
CA TYR A 156 27.35 7.43 -17.01
C TYR A 156 25.85 7.25 -17.18
N TYR A 157 25.05 7.93 -16.35
CA TYR A 157 23.59 7.90 -16.42
C TYR A 157 22.99 8.99 -17.33
N GLY A 158 23.82 9.82 -17.99
CA GLY A 158 23.34 10.88 -18.90
C GLY A 158 22.51 11.97 -18.21
N ILE A 159 22.85 12.33 -16.97
CA ILE A 159 22.04 13.22 -16.13
C ILE A 159 22.54 14.67 -16.24
N GLU A 160 21.63 15.59 -16.54
CA GLU A 160 21.94 17.02 -16.53
C GLU A 160 22.07 17.56 -15.10
N LEU A 161 23.00 18.50 -14.89
CA LEU A 161 23.24 19.11 -13.58
C LEU A 161 22.01 19.86 -13.06
N SER A 162 21.22 20.44 -13.98
CA SER A 162 19.94 21.11 -13.72
C SER A 162 18.91 20.21 -13.03
N ASN A 163 19.06 18.88 -13.13
CA ASN A 163 18.18 17.90 -12.52
C ASN A 163 18.79 17.27 -11.24
N CYS A 164 19.90 17.81 -10.74
CA CYS A 164 20.54 17.34 -9.51
C CYS A 164 20.28 18.31 -8.35
N TYR A 165 19.96 17.73 -7.19
CA TYR A 165 19.64 18.48 -5.97
C TYR A 165 20.32 17.82 -4.76
N PHE A 166 20.36 18.52 -3.64
CA PHE A 166 20.84 17.99 -2.37
C PHE A 166 20.01 18.47 -1.19
N LYS A 167 20.08 17.70 -0.10
CA LYS A 167 19.49 18.03 1.20
C LYS A 167 20.46 17.63 2.31
N LEU A 168 20.49 18.43 3.36
CA LEU A 168 21.22 18.14 4.58
C LEU A 168 20.21 17.61 5.61
N LEU A 169 20.36 16.35 6.02
CA LEU A 169 19.46 15.70 6.98
C LEU A 169 20.12 15.57 8.35
N ARG A 170 19.38 15.93 9.39
CA ARG A 170 19.82 15.71 10.78
C ARG A 170 19.62 14.26 11.19
N ASN A 171 20.39 13.81 12.18
CA ASN A 171 20.20 12.47 12.73
C ASN A 171 18.77 12.28 13.26
N GLY A 172 18.08 11.23 12.80
CA GLY A 172 16.68 10.95 13.13
C GLY A 172 15.63 11.59 12.21
N GLU A 173 16.02 12.53 11.35
CA GLU A 173 15.12 13.01 10.28
C GLU A 173 14.99 11.94 9.20
N GLN A 174 13.76 11.64 8.81
CA GLN A 174 13.50 10.76 7.68
C GLN A 174 13.53 11.54 6.37
N ASP A 175 14.06 10.89 5.34
CA ASP A 175 13.95 11.35 3.98
C ASP A 175 12.53 11.04 3.49
N GLU A 176 11.81 12.04 2.98
CA GLU A 176 10.37 11.93 2.62
C GLU A 176 10.12 11.12 1.33
N VAL A 177 11.19 10.63 0.68
CA VAL A 177 11.08 9.95 -0.60
C VAL A 177 10.39 8.60 -0.43
N LYS A 178 9.29 8.42 -1.15
CA LYS A 178 8.60 7.13 -1.22
C LYS A 178 9.48 6.08 -1.88
N LEU A 179 9.74 5.00 -1.15
CA LEU A 179 10.53 3.85 -1.59
C LEU A 179 9.83 3.08 -2.72
N ASN A 180 10.56 2.16 -3.35
CA ASN A 180 9.99 1.22 -4.31
C ASN A 180 8.88 0.41 -3.66
N SER A 181 7.82 0.08 -4.41
CA SER A 181 6.65 -0.59 -3.83
C SER A 181 7.03 -1.94 -3.21
N PHE A 182 6.64 -2.07 -1.94
CA PHE A 182 6.80 -3.28 -1.15
C PHE A 182 5.85 -4.40 -1.61
N TYR A 183 4.67 -4.06 -2.13
CA TYR A 183 3.61 -5.02 -2.46
C TYR A 183 3.67 -5.53 -3.90
N LEU A 184 4.58 -5.05 -4.75
CA LEU A 184 4.64 -5.48 -6.16
C LEU A 184 4.73 -6.99 -6.33
N ARG A 185 5.54 -7.64 -5.50
CA ARG A 185 5.69 -9.09 -5.53
C ARG A 185 4.38 -9.77 -5.14
N ASP A 186 3.71 -9.26 -4.11
CA ASP A 186 2.46 -9.82 -3.60
C ASP A 186 1.30 -9.61 -4.58
N LEU A 187 1.24 -8.44 -5.23
CA LEU A 187 0.25 -8.13 -6.27
C LEU A 187 0.45 -8.97 -7.52
N ARG A 188 1.70 -9.24 -7.92
CA ARG A 188 1.98 -10.17 -9.03
C ARG A 188 1.58 -11.59 -8.65
N TRP A 189 1.99 -12.04 -7.47
CA TRP A 189 1.61 -13.34 -6.93
C TRP A 189 0.08 -13.50 -6.90
N ALA A 190 -0.64 -12.45 -6.48
CA ALA A 190 -2.09 -12.44 -6.50
C ALA A 190 -2.66 -12.54 -7.93
N LYS A 191 -2.10 -11.80 -8.89
CA LYS A 191 -2.56 -11.83 -10.29
C LYS A 191 -2.38 -13.20 -10.97
N GLU A 192 -1.33 -13.92 -10.64
CA GLU A 192 -1.03 -15.24 -11.22
C GLU A 192 -1.85 -16.38 -10.59
N ARG A 193 -2.58 -16.09 -9.51
CA ARG A 193 -3.42 -17.05 -8.81
C ARG A 193 -4.88 -16.82 -9.16
N ASN A 194 -5.58 -17.90 -9.45
CA ASN A 194 -7.03 -17.89 -9.54
C ASN A 194 -7.59 -18.57 -8.29
N SER A 195 -8.22 -17.79 -7.43
CA SER A 195 -9.03 -18.33 -6.35
C SER A 195 -10.30 -17.51 -6.24
N GLU A 196 -11.43 -18.16 -5.98
CA GLU A 196 -12.72 -17.49 -5.89
C GLU A 196 -12.71 -16.33 -4.88
N ASN A 197 -12.03 -16.53 -3.75
CA ASN A 197 -11.87 -15.52 -2.69
C ASN A 197 -11.06 -14.31 -3.15
N LEU A 198 -9.92 -14.53 -3.81
CA LEU A 198 -9.06 -13.46 -4.29
C LEU A 198 -9.72 -12.68 -5.44
N ASP A 199 -10.35 -13.39 -6.37
CA ASP A 199 -11.08 -12.81 -7.49
C ASP A 199 -12.25 -11.94 -6.99
N SER A 200 -12.96 -12.41 -5.96
CA SER A 200 -14.04 -11.67 -5.29
C SER A 200 -13.52 -10.43 -4.57
N TYR A 201 -12.40 -10.55 -3.85
CA TYR A 201 -11.78 -9.43 -3.13
C TYR A 201 -11.29 -8.34 -4.10
N LEU A 202 -10.64 -8.72 -5.20
CA LEU A 202 -10.11 -7.80 -6.20
C LEU A 202 -11.19 -7.26 -7.15
N GLY A 203 -12.44 -7.74 -7.06
CA GLY A 203 -13.53 -7.32 -7.95
C GLY A 203 -13.32 -7.73 -9.41
N LEU A 204 -12.49 -8.75 -9.67
CA LEU A 204 -12.17 -9.22 -11.03
C LEU A 204 -13.32 -9.98 -11.67
N ARG A 205 -14.27 -10.46 -10.86
CA ARG A 205 -15.53 -11.05 -11.31
C ARG A 205 -16.65 -10.06 -10.97
N VAL A 206 -17.16 -9.36 -11.99
CA VAL A 206 -18.41 -8.61 -11.86
C VAL A 206 -19.52 -9.63 -11.73
N ASP A 207 -19.98 -9.85 -10.51
CA ASP A 207 -21.17 -10.65 -10.25
C ASP A 207 -22.36 -9.93 -10.89
N LYS A 208 -22.95 -10.51 -11.93
CA LYS A 208 -24.10 -9.92 -12.64
C LYS A 208 -25.32 -9.74 -11.71
N ASN A 209 -25.30 -10.39 -10.55
CA ASN A 209 -26.33 -10.33 -9.53
C ASN A 209 -25.98 -9.38 -8.37
N GLN A 210 -25.02 -8.46 -8.55
CA GLN A 210 -24.72 -7.48 -7.50
C GLN A 210 -25.92 -6.58 -7.24
N VAL A 211 -26.43 -6.62 -6.01
CA VAL A 211 -27.56 -5.79 -5.57
C VAL A 211 -27.02 -4.54 -4.87
N ASN A 212 -27.46 -3.36 -5.32
CA ASN A 212 -27.14 -2.10 -4.64
C ASN A 212 -28.04 -1.93 -3.39
N LEU A 213 -27.41 -1.76 -2.23
CA LEU A 213 -28.06 -1.56 -0.94
C LEU A 213 -28.14 -0.07 -0.60
N GLU A 214 -28.92 0.69 -1.36
CA GLU A 214 -29.15 2.12 -1.11
C GLU A 214 -30.51 2.35 -0.44
N ILE A 215 -30.48 2.92 0.77
CA ILE A 215 -31.67 3.16 1.60
C ILE A 215 -32.13 4.63 1.56
N ARG A 216 -31.34 5.52 0.97
CA ARG A 216 -31.66 6.94 0.91
C ARG A 216 -32.63 7.19 -0.25
N LYS A 217 -33.85 7.58 0.09
CA LYS A 217 -34.95 7.88 -0.86
C LYS A 217 -34.60 8.86 -1.97
N ASN A 218 -33.61 9.73 -1.77
CA ASN A 218 -33.19 10.75 -2.72
C ASN A 218 -32.10 10.30 -3.70
N LYS A 219 -31.74 9.01 -3.70
CA LYS A 219 -30.75 8.44 -4.61
C LYS A 219 -31.45 7.63 -5.70
N PRO A 220 -30.92 7.64 -6.95
CA PRO A 220 -31.55 6.96 -8.07
C PRO A 220 -31.64 5.44 -7.88
N ASP A 221 -30.75 4.86 -7.07
CA ASP A 221 -30.69 3.42 -6.80
C ASP A 221 -31.44 3.00 -5.53
N TYR A 222 -32.35 3.84 -5.01
CA TYR A 222 -33.10 3.57 -3.79
C TYR A 222 -33.85 2.22 -3.87
N ASN A 223 -33.52 1.30 -2.95
CA ASN A 223 -34.00 -0.07 -2.98
C ASN A 223 -34.36 -0.59 -1.57
N PRO A 224 -35.51 -0.17 -1.00
CA PRO A 224 -35.91 -0.54 0.36
C PRO A 224 -36.34 -2.00 0.50
N ALA A 225 -36.90 -2.60 -0.56
CA ALA A 225 -37.46 -3.95 -0.52
C ALA A 225 -36.40 -5.01 -0.14
N VAL A 226 -35.14 -4.81 -0.57
CA VAL A 226 -34.04 -5.71 -0.22
C VAL A 226 -33.71 -5.65 1.27
N PHE A 227 -33.91 -4.51 1.93
CA PHE A 227 -33.70 -4.40 3.38
C PHE A 227 -34.74 -5.19 4.15
N GLU A 228 -36.00 -5.21 3.69
CA GLU A 228 -37.07 -6.02 4.32
C GLU A 228 -36.74 -7.51 4.28
N GLN A 229 -36.18 -7.98 3.16
CA GLN A 229 -35.71 -9.37 3.04
C GLN A 229 -34.55 -9.66 3.99
N ILE A 230 -33.51 -8.82 4.00
CA ILE A 230 -32.33 -9.02 4.86
C ILE A 230 -32.68 -8.93 6.35
N LEU A 231 -33.59 -8.02 6.72
CA LEU A 231 -33.99 -7.76 8.10
C LEU A 231 -35.19 -8.59 8.54
N ALA A 232 -35.64 -9.54 7.73
CA ALA A 232 -36.70 -10.46 8.12
C ALA A 232 -36.26 -11.26 9.38
N PRO A 233 -37.18 -11.53 10.33
CA PRO A 233 -36.83 -12.17 11.60
C PRO A 233 -36.10 -13.51 11.48
N HIS A 234 -36.40 -14.31 10.44
CA HIS A 234 -35.71 -15.59 10.20
C HIS A 234 -34.22 -15.42 9.86
N ASN A 235 -33.79 -14.22 9.43
CA ASN A 235 -32.40 -13.90 9.14
C ASN A 235 -31.62 -13.39 10.35
N TYR A 236 -32.25 -13.25 11.52
CA TYR A 236 -31.57 -12.76 12.71
C TYR A 236 -30.54 -13.78 13.23
N PRO A 237 -29.39 -13.31 13.73
CA PRO A 237 -28.40 -14.19 14.34
C PRO A 237 -28.99 -14.87 15.58
N LEU A 238 -28.64 -16.14 15.78
CA LEU A 238 -29.06 -16.93 16.93
C LEU A 238 -28.30 -16.51 18.20
N GLY A 239 -27.07 -16.02 18.02
CA GLY A 239 -26.25 -15.48 19.09
C GLY A 239 -26.13 -13.96 19.02
N ARG A 240 -26.28 -13.30 20.17
CA ARG A 240 -25.97 -11.88 20.34
C ARG A 240 -24.99 -11.70 21.49
N PHE A 241 -24.00 -10.83 21.33
CA PHE A 241 -23.07 -10.55 22.42
C PHE A 241 -23.81 -9.86 23.57
N PRO A 242 -23.61 -10.27 24.84
CA PRO A 242 -24.30 -9.73 26.00
C PRO A 242 -23.77 -8.32 26.35
N SER A 243 -24.08 -7.35 25.49
CA SER A 243 -23.68 -5.95 25.58
C SER A 243 -24.86 -5.08 26.03
N ASN A 244 -24.54 -3.91 26.57
CA ASN A 244 -25.56 -2.94 26.97
C ASN A 244 -26.43 -2.54 25.77
N THR A 245 -27.75 -2.69 25.90
CA THR A 245 -28.74 -2.43 24.85
C THR A 245 -28.75 -0.99 24.35
N LYS A 246 -28.25 -0.04 25.14
CA LYS A 246 -28.05 1.35 24.72
C LYS A 246 -27.09 1.48 23.52
N TYR A 247 -26.21 0.52 23.31
CA TYR A 247 -25.25 0.48 22.20
C TYR A 247 -25.61 -0.61 21.17
N ALA A 248 -26.91 -0.85 20.97
CA ALA A 248 -27.39 -1.77 19.93
C ALA A 248 -26.87 -1.36 18.54
N LEU A 249 -26.77 -2.35 17.66
CA LEU A 249 -26.34 -2.14 16.28
C LEU A 249 -27.25 -1.14 15.58
N SER A 250 -26.65 -0.20 14.86
CA SER A 250 -27.37 0.64 13.90
C SER A 250 -27.89 -0.18 12.72
N LEU A 251 -28.84 0.37 11.97
CA LEU A 251 -29.50 -0.32 10.85
C LEU A 251 -28.52 -1.00 9.88
N MET A 252 -27.51 -0.26 9.39
CA MET A 252 -26.54 -0.84 8.44
C MET A 252 -25.64 -1.91 9.08
N GLN A 253 -25.41 -1.83 10.40
CA GLN A 253 -24.67 -2.87 11.10
C GLN A 253 -25.54 -4.14 11.26
N GLN A 254 -26.83 -4.00 11.54
CA GLN A 254 -27.77 -5.13 11.57
C GLN A 254 -27.87 -5.81 10.21
N VAL A 255 -28.00 -5.01 9.14
CA VAL A 255 -27.97 -5.50 7.75
C VAL A 255 -26.71 -6.33 7.52
N VAL A 256 -25.53 -5.82 7.90
CA VAL A 256 -24.27 -6.56 7.75
C VAL A 256 -24.26 -7.85 8.57
N VAL A 257 -24.73 -7.84 9.81
CA VAL A 257 -24.75 -9.05 10.65
C VAL A 257 -25.68 -10.11 10.06
N ASN A 258 -26.93 -9.76 9.72
CA ASN A 258 -27.87 -10.69 9.11
C ASN A 258 -27.34 -11.24 7.78
N LEU A 259 -26.76 -10.34 6.97
CA LEU A 259 -26.09 -10.71 5.74
C LEU A 259 -25.04 -11.80 6.03
N ILE A 260 -24.08 -11.55 6.92
CA ILE A 260 -22.98 -12.47 7.27
C ILE A 260 -23.51 -13.79 7.84
N SER A 261 -24.52 -13.71 8.69
CA SER A 261 -25.00 -14.84 9.47
C SER A 261 -25.83 -15.82 8.65
N ASN A 262 -26.80 -15.34 7.86
CA ASN A 262 -27.89 -16.21 7.37
C ASN A 262 -28.29 -15.97 5.90
N VAL A 263 -27.98 -14.81 5.30
CA VAL A 263 -28.54 -14.45 3.96
C VAL A 263 -27.63 -14.84 2.79
N ASP A 264 -26.31 -14.81 2.98
CA ASP A 264 -25.35 -14.99 1.88
C ASP A 264 -24.27 -16.01 2.25
N THR A 265 -23.87 -16.83 1.28
CA THR A 265 -22.89 -17.92 1.43
C THR A 265 -21.47 -17.49 1.07
N LYS A 266 -21.24 -16.21 0.72
CA LYS A 266 -19.90 -15.69 0.40
C LYS A 266 -18.96 -15.76 1.59
N ASN A 267 -17.77 -16.33 1.35
CA ASN A 267 -16.71 -16.51 2.33
C ASN A 267 -15.95 -15.23 2.70
N ILE A 268 -16.05 -14.17 1.86
CA ILE A 268 -15.38 -12.88 2.08
C ILE A 268 -16.40 -11.77 1.96
N ARG A 269 -16.37 -10.85 2.94
CA ARG A 269 -17.17 -9.62 2.91
C ARG A 269 -16.33 -8.43 3.32
N SER A 270 -16.48 -7.35 2.55
CA SER A 270 -15.91 -6.06 2.87
C SER A 270 -16.97 -5.17 3.51
N VAL A 271 -16.62 -4.54 4.63
CA VAL A 271 -17.48 -3.62 5.34
C VAL A 271 -16.72 -2.32 5.57
N ASN A 272 -17.13 -1.29 4.84
CA ASN A 272 -16.57 0.04 4.99
C ASN A 272 -17.30 0.81 6.10
N GLY A 273 -16.58 1.70 6.77
CA GLY A 273 -17.17 2.56 7.80
C GLY A 273 -16.15 3.59 8.31
N PRO A 274 -16.53 4.87 8.47
CA PRO A 274 -15.68 5.88 9.09
C PRO A 274 -15.17 5.49 10.49
N PRO A 275 -14.11 6.15 11.00
CA PRO A 275 -13.68 5.98 12.39
C PRO A 275 -14.84 6.21 13.37
N GLY A 276 -14.93 5.40 14.43
CA GLY A 276 -15.98 5.51 15.46
C GLY A 276 -17.33 4.88 15.11
N THR A 277 -17.51 4.26 13.94
CA THR A 277 -18.77 3.63 13.51
C THR A 277 -19.05 2.25 14.12
N GLY A 278 -18.42 1.90 15.25
CA GLY A 278 -18.75 0.69 16.00
C GLY A 278 -18.43 -0.64 15.29
N LYS A 279 -17.40 -0.70 14.42
CA LYS A 279 -16.97 -1.95 13.75
C LYS A 279 -16.70 -3.09 14.73
N THR A 280 -16.08 -2.77 15.87
CA THR A 280 -15.82 -3.75 16.93
C THR A 280 -17.12 -4.27 17.55
N THR A 281 -18.14 -3.43 17.68
CA THR A 281 -19.47 -3.84 18.17
C THR A 281 -20.15 -4.79 17.19
N LEU A 282 -20.09 -4.48 15.89
CA LEU A 282 -20.57 -5.38 14.83
C LEU A 282 -19.89 -6.74 14.89
N LEU A 283 -18.55 -6.78 15.00
CA LEU A 283 -17.81 -8.04 15.07
C LEU A 283 -18.17 -8.88 16.29
N LYS A 284 -18.47 -8.27 17.44
CA LYS A 284 -18.89 -9.00 18.64
C LYS A 284 -20.14 -9.83 18.41
N ASP A 285 -21.14 -9.27 17.74
CA ASP A 285 -22.39 -9.98 17.46
C ASP A 285 -22.17 -11.10 16.41
N VAL A 286 -21.32 -10.87 15.40
CA VAL A 286 -20.92 -11.93 14.46
C VAL A 286 -20.24 -13.10 15.19
N PHE A 287 -19.28 -12.82 16.08
CA PHE A 287 -18.62 -13.88 16.84
C PHE A 287 -19.57 -14.61 17.79
N ALA A 288 -20.49 -13.89 18.45
CA ALA A 288 -21.48 -14.51 19.32
C ALA A 288 -22.38 -15.49 18.54
N ASP A 289 -22.84 -15.11 17.35
CA ASP A 289 -23.61 -15.98 16.46
C ASP A 289 -22.82 -17.22 16.04
N LEU A 290 -21.55 -17.06 15.65
CA LEU A 290 -20.68 -18.18 15.28
C LEU A 290 -20.46 -19.16 16.44
N VAL A 291 -20.27 -18.66 17.67
CA VAL A 291 -20.11 -19.51 18.86
C VAL A 291 -21.38 -20.30 19.14
N VAL A 292 -22.56 -19.68 19.04
CA VAL A 292 -23.84 -20.37 19.23
C VAL A 292 -24.06 -21.43 18.14
N LYS A 293 -23.83 -21.09 16.87
CA LYS A 293 -23.92 -22.04 15.74
C LYS A 293 -22.96 -23.21 15.90
N GLN A 294 -21.74 -22.95 16.35
CA GLN A 294 -20.76 -23.99 16.63
C GLN A 294 -21.24 -24.92 17.75
N ALA A 295 -21.74 -24.35 18.86
CA ALA A 295 -22.26 -25.12 19.98
C ALA A 295 -23.45 -26.00 19.57
N MET A 296 -24.41 -25.47 18.79
CA MET A 296 -25.52 -26.26 18.26
C MET A 296 -25.03 -27.43 17.40
N LYS A 297 -24.11 -27.18 16.46
CA LYS A 297 -23.57 -28.24 15.59
C LYS A 297 -22.82 -29.32 16.37
N MET A 298 -22.11 -28.93 17.44
CA MET A 298 -21.47 -29.88 18.36
C MET A 298 -22.51 -30.72 19.11
N SER A 299 -23.58 -30.09 19.61
CA SER A 299 -24.68 -30.78 20.29
C SER A 299 -25.41 -31.75 19.37
N GLU A 300 -25.75 -31.33 18.14
CA GLU A 300 -26.33 -32.19 17.10
C GLU A 300 -25.46 -33.41 16.82
N THR A 301 -24.14 -33.20 16.64
CA THR A 301 -23.20 -34.29 16.38
C THR A 301 -23.09 -35.25 17.58
N ALA A 302 -23.09 -34.71 18.79
CA ALA A 302 -23.05 -35.51 20.02
C ALA A 302 -24.34 -36.31 20.23
N LEU A 303 -25.50 -35.76 19.83
CA LEU A 303 -26.79 -36.44 19.81
C LEU A 303 -26.79 -37.59 18.80
N LEU A 304 -26.41 -37.32 17.55
CA LEU A 304 -26.34 -38.32 16.47
C LEU A 304 -25.34 -39.45 16.76
N SER A 305 -24.27 -39.18 17.51
CA SER A 305 -23.28 -40.18 17.91
C SER A 305 -23.63 -40.94 19.19
N GLY A 306 -24.80 -40.70 19.80
CA GLY A 306 -25.27 -41.39 21.00
C GLY A 306 -24.45 -41.09 22.26
N LYS A 307 -23.64 -40.02 22.25
CA LYS A 307 -22.74 -39.65 23.36
C LYS A 307 -23.40 -38.77 24.42
N LEU A 308 -24.56 -38.19 24.13
CA LEU A 308 -25.40 -37.48 25.09
C LEU A 308 -26.44 -38.45 25.67
N GLY A 309 -26.21 -38.93 26.89
CA GLY A 309 -27.18 -39.74 27.64
C GLY A 309 -28.12 -38.86 28.47
N GLY A 310 -29.43 -39.02 28.27
CA GLY A 310 -30.50 -38.36 29.06
C GLY A 310 -31.36 -37.38 28.23
N ASN A 311 -32.69 -37.54 28.30
CA ASN A 311 -33.74 -36.74 27.63
C ASN A 311 -33.48 -36.36 26.16
N MET A 312 -33.22 -37.37 25.31
CA MET A 312 -33.07 -37.17 23.86
C MET A 312 -34.34 -36.61 23.17
N GLY A 313 -35.54 -36.83 23.72
CA GLY A 313 -36.79 -36.39 23.12
C GLY A 313 -36.99 -34.87 23.12
N GLU A 314 -36.64 -34.19 24.22
CA GLU A 314 -36.83 -32.74 24.35
C GLU A 314 -35.78 -31.95 23.56
N LEU A 315 -34.52 -32.39 23.57
CA LEU A 315 -33.44 -31.77 22.79
C LEU A 315 -33.61 -31.98 21.28
N ALA A 316 -34.06 -33.17 20.84
CA ALA A 316 -34.36 -33.43 19.44
C ALA A 316 -35.55 -32.60 18.96
N ASN A 317 -36.62 -32.49 19.75
CA ASN A 317 -37.77 -31.64 19.41
C ASN A 317 -37.37 -30.17 19.33
N TYR A 318 -36.57 -29.67 20.28
CA TYR A 318 -36.10 -28.28 20.29
C TYR A 318 -35.21 -27.94 19.08
N LEU A 319 -34.33 -28.86 18.66
CA LEU A 319 -33.49 -28.68 17.46
C LEU A 319 -34.31 -28.77 16.16
N THR A 320 -35.37 -29.60 16.14
CA THR A 320 -36.28 -29.71 14.99
C THR A 320 -37.17 -28.47 14.86
N GLU A 321 -37.70 -27.95 15.97
CA GLU A 321 -38.48 -26.70 15.99
C GLU A 321 -37.65 -25.48 15.57
N LEU A 322 -36.35 -25.44 15.90
CA LEU A 322 -35.43 -24.39 15.43
C LEU A 322 -35.16 -24.46 13.91
N GLN A 323 -35.17 -25.67 13.32
CA GLN A 323 -35.04 -25.87 11.87
C GLN A 323 -36.34 -25.55 11.12
N GLU A 324 -37.51 -25.84 11.69
CA GLU A 324 -38.80 -25.53 11.07
C GLU A 324 -39.17 -24.05 11.15
N THR A 325 -38.67 -23.31 12.14
CA THR A 325 -38.84 -21.84 12.22
C THR A 325 -37.88 -21.04 11.33
N THR A 326 -36.97 -21.71 10.62
CA THR A 326 -36.01 -21.12 9.66
C THR A 326 -36.34 -21.39 8.19
N LEU A 327 -37.52 -21.96 7.87
CA LEU A 327 -38.02 -22.18 6.50
C LEU A 327 -39.03 -21.12 6.04
#